data_AF-A0ABD3IYU9-F1
#
_entry.id   AF-A0ABD3IYU9-F1
#
_cell.length_a   1.000
_cell.length_b   1.000
_cell.length_c   1.000
_cell.angle_alpha   90.00
_cell.angle_beta   90.00
_cell.angle_gamma   90.00
#
_symmetry.space_group_name_H-M   'P 1'
#
loop_
_entity.id
_entity.type
_entity.pdbx_description
1 polymer ?
#
loop_
_entity_poly.entity_id
_entity_poly.type
_entity_poly.pdbx_seq_one_letter_code
_entity_poly.pdbx_strand_id
1 'polypeptide(L)'
;MSNRRSSSTQSGTPSRITDDQMIELVSKLRQLLPEIRSSRSDKVSASKVLQETCSYIRSLHREVADLSERLSQLLSTVDADSAEAAIIRSLIM
;
A
#
# COMPACT_ATOMS: atom_id res chain seq x y z
N MET A 1 4.10 2.51 -59.85
CA MET A 1 5.25 1.77 -59.31
C MET A 1 5.67 2.40 -57.99
N SER A 2 6.09 1.53 -57.07
CA SER A 2 6.31 1.73 -55.63
C SER A 2 7.30 2.82 -55.24
N ASN A 3 6.95 3.61 -54.22
CA ASN A 3 7.93 4.07 -53.23
C ASN A 3 7.43 3.71 -51.83
N ARG A 4 7.86 2.52 -51.39
CA ARG A 4 7.89 2.08 -49.99
C ARG A 4 9.02 2.81 -49.25
N ARG A 5 8.87 2.88 -47.93
CA ARG A 5 9.79 3.42 -46.89
C ARG A 5 9.54 4.92 -46.64
N SER A 6 9.23 5.35 -45.41
CA SER A 6 9.93 5.04 -44.15
C SER A 6 8.93 5.12 -42.98
N SER A 7 8.87 4.10 -42.13
CA SER A 7 9.56 4.05 -40.83
C SER A 7 9.15 5.18 -39.89
N SER A 8 8.29 4.85 -38.93
CA SER A 8 8.61 5.11 -37.52
C SER A 8 7.89 4.08 -36.67
N THR A 9 8.64 3.04 -36.31
CA THR A 9 8.41 2.27 -35.11
C THR A 9 8.38 3.24 -33.93
N GLN A 10 7.20 3.61 -33.45
CA GLN A 10 7.07 4.22 -32.12
C GLN A 10 7.19 3.09 -31.09
N SER A 11 8.39 2.54 -31.01
CA SER A 11 8.82 1.65 -29.96
C SER A 11 8.92 2.45 -28.66
N GLY A 12 8.00 2.17 -27.75
CA GLY A 12 8.22 2.25 -26.30
C GLY A 12 8.62 3.61 -25.75
N THR A 13 7.78 4.63 -25.90
CA THR A 13 7.79 5.72 -24.91
C THR A 13 7.23 5.19 -23.60
N PRO A 14 7.94 5.26 -22.46
CA PRO A 14 7.34 4.98 -21.17
C PRO A 14 6.14 5.92 -21.04
N SER A 15 4.96 5.35 -20.83
CA SER A 15 3.70 6.07 -20.70
C SER A 15 3.93 7.26 -19.77
N ARG A 16 3.95 8.48 -20.31
CA ARG A 16 4.08 9.68 -19.49
C ARG A 16 2.89 9.70 -18.55
N ILE A 17 3.15 9.67 -17.25
CA ILE A 17 2.12 9.82 -16.23
C ILE A 17 1.36 11.11 -16.53
N THR A 18 0.06 11.02 -16.77
CA THR A 18 -0.77 12.19 -17.03
C THR A 18 -1.21 12.83 -15.72
N ASP A 19 -1.51 14.13 -15.75
CA ASP A 19 -2.01 14.83 -14.56
C ASP A 19 -3.31 14.21 -14.04
N ASP A 20 -4.16 13.69 -14.93
CA ASP A 20 -5.38 12.95 -14.55
C ASP A 20 -5.06 11.68 -13.76
N GLN A 21 -4.04 10.91 -14.18
CA GLN A 21 -3.59 9.72 -13.45
C GLN A 21 -3.05 10.07 -12.06
N MET A 22 -2.35 11.20 -11.95
CA MET A 22 -1.85 11.71 -10.67
C MET A 22 -3.01 12.15 -9.75
N ILE A 23 -4.02 12.85 -10.28
CA ILE A 23 -5.21 13.25 -9.52
C ILE A 23 -6.00 12.02 -9.05
N GLU A 24 -6.18 11.03 -9.92
CA GLU A 24 -6.87 9.78 -9.57
C GLU A 24 -6.13 9.02 -8.46
N LEU A 25 -4.81 8.90 -8.57
CA LEU A 25 -3.98 8.27 -7.54
C LEU A 25 -4.11 8.98 -6.20
N VAL A 26 -3.97 10.30 -6.17
CA VAL A 26 -4.12 11.11 -4.95
C VAL A 26 -5.51 10.95 -4.36
N SER A 27 -6.56 10.92 -5.18
CA SER A 27 -7.94 10.68 -4.74
C SER A 27 -8.10 9.32 -4.04
N LYS A 28 -7.57 8.25 -4.65
CA LYS A 28 -7.58 6.90 -4.06
C LYS A 28 -6.80 6.85 -2.75
N LEU A 29 -5.63 7.46 -2.69
CA LEU A 29 -4.81 7.51 -1.47
C LEU A 29 -5.53 8.24 -0.33
N ARG A 30 -6.22 9.35 -0.60
CA ARG A 30 -7.03 10.04 0.42
C ARG A 30 -8.11 9.15 1.02
N GLN A 31 -8.72 8.27 0.22
CA GLN A 31 -9.72 7.32 0.72
C GLN A 31 -9.09 6.25 1.62
N LEU A 32 -7.82 5.90 1.45
CA LEU A 32 -7.20 4.86 2.28
C LEU A 32 -6.60 5.39 3.58
N LEU A 33 -6.49 6.72 3.74
CA LEU A 33 -5.83 7.33 4.89
C LEU A 33 -6.82 7.75 6.00
N PRO A 34 -6.75 7.14 7.20
CA PRO A 34 -7.63 7.50 8.30
C PRO A 34 -7.44 8.96 8.75
N GLU A 35 -6.20 9.46 8.77
CA GLU A 35 -5.86 10.83 9.18
C GLU A 35 -6.40 11.90 8.22
N ILE A 36 -6.48 11.60 6.92
CA ILE A 36 -7.00 12.56 5.93
C ILE A 36 -8.53 12.58 5.93
N ARG A 37 -9.16 11.45 6.30
CA ARG A 37 -10.62 11.39 6.49
C ARG A 37 -11.08 12.22 7.69
N SER A 38 -10.28 12.35 8.75
CA SER A 38 -10.61 13.17 9.93
C SER A 38 -10.39 14.67 9.69
N SER A 39 -9.39 15.01 8.86
CA SER A 39 -9.10 16.38 8.44
C SER A 39 -10.13 16.87 7.41
N ARG A 40 -11.23 17.46 7.90
CA ARG A 40 -12.30 18.15 7.14
C ARG A 40 -11.84 19.34 6.27
N SER A 41 -10.54 19.57 6.10
CA SER A 41 -10.03 20.65 5.26
C SER A 41 -9.96 20.19 3.81
N ASP A 42 -10.81 20.76 2.96
CA ASP A 42 -10.95 20.44 1.54
C ASP A 42 -9.69 20.73 0.68
N LYS A 43 -8.61 21.24 1.29
CA LYS A 43 -7.38 21.66 0.60
C LYS A 43 -6.13 20.98 1.16
N VAL A 44 -6.12 19.65 1.21
CA VAL A 44 -4.88 18.89 1.45
C VAL A 44 -4.10 18.77 0.13
N SER A 45 -2.85 19.25 0.10
CA SER A 45 -2.01 19.17 -1.09
C SER A 45 -1.63 17.72 -1.42
N ALA A 46 -1.38 17.42 -2.71
CA ALA A 46 -0.94 16.09 -3.14
C ALA A 46 0.33 15.62 -2.40
N SER A 47 1.28 16.53 -2.16
CA SER A 47 2.49 16.25 -1.39
C SER A 47 2.18 15.81 0.04
N LYS A 48 1.22 16.46 0.71
CA LYS A 48 0.78 16.06 2.05
C LYS A 48 0.09 14.70 2.03
N VAL A 49 -0.76 14.42 1.04
CA VAL A 49 -1.39 13.10 0.87
C VAL A 49 -0.36 11.98 0.73
N LEU A 50 0.66 12.19 -0.11
CA LEU A 50 1.74 11.23 -0.30
C LEU A 50 2.57 11.04 0.99
N GLN A 51 2.88 12.13 1.70
CA GLN A 51 3.60 12.05 2.98
C GLN A 51 2.84 11.27 4.04
N GLU A 52 1.53 11.51 4.17
CA GLU A 52 0.68 10.75 5.09
C GLU A 52 0.59 9.28 4.65
N THR A 53 0.53 9.01 3.35
CA THR A 53 0.55 7.64 2.81
C THR A 53 1.82 6.90 3.23
N CYS A 54 2.99 7.51 3.01
CA CYS A 54 4.27 6.91 3.41
C CYS A 54 4.39 6.74 4.93
N SER A 55 3.75 7.62 5.71
CA SER A 55 3.76 7.53 7.17
C SER A 55 2.84 6.41 7.66
N TYR A 56 1.66 6.28 7.07
CA TYR A 56 0.70 5.22 7.37
C TYR A 56 1.22 3.83 6.96
N ILE A 57 1.87 3.69 5.81
CA ILE A 57 2.52 2.42 5.43
C ILE A 57 3.58 2.03 6.46
N ARG A 58 4.38 3.00 6.94
CA ARG A 58 5.39 2.75 7.98
C ARG A 58 4.77 2.37 9.32
N SER A 59 3.65 2.98 9.71
CA SER A 59 2.95 2.59 10.95
C SER A 59 2.37 1.19 10.82
N LEU A 60 1.69 0.87 9.72
CA LEU A 60 1.16 -0.47 9.45
C LEU A 60 2.25 -1.54 9.48
N HIS A 61 3.40 -1.30 8.86
CA HIS A 61 4.51 -2.25 8.91
C HIS A 61 5.03 -2.48 10.33
N ARG A 62 5.06 -1.43 11.16
CA ARG A 62 5.44 -1.55 12.58
C ARG A 62 4.40 -2.32 13.36
N GLU A 63 3.12 -1.99 13.21
CA GLU A 63 2.02 -2.69 13.88
C GLU A 63 1.99 -4.19 13.52
N VAL A 64 2.22 -4.53 12.25
CA VAL A 64 2.33 -5.92 11.81
C VAL A 64 3.55 -6.60 12.43
N ALA A 65 4.72 -5.93 12.48
CA ALA A 65 5.92 -6.49 13.10
C ALA A 65 5.74 -6.71 14.61
N ASP A 66 5.22 -5.72 15.33
CA ASP A 66 4.95 -5.78 16.77
C ASP A 66 3.92 -6.86 17.10
N LEU A 67 2.86 -6.98 16.29
CA LEU A 67 1.86 -8.03 16.45
C LEU A 67 2.46 -9.42 16.20
N SER A 68 3.27 -9.56 15.15
CA SER A 68 3.97 -10.81 14.83
C SER A 68 4.92 -11.24 15.95
N GLU A 69 5.65 -10.29 16.55
CA GLU A 69 6.53 -10.56 17.69
C GLU A 69 5.73 -10.99 18.92
N ARG A 70 4.70 -10.24 19.30
CA ARG A 70 3.82 -10.58 20.44
C ARG A 70 3.18 -11.95 20.27
N LEU A 71 2.76 -12.28 19.05
CA LEU A 71 2.17 -13.57 18.74
C LEU A 71 3.21 -14.70 18.86
N SER A 72 4.44 -14.47 18.38
CA SER A 72 5.54 -15.43 18.51
C SER A 72 5.88 -15.70 19.98
N GLN A 73 5.90 -14.65 20.80
CA GLN A 73 6.09 -14.77 22.25
C GLN A 73 4.95 -15.56 22.90
N LEU A 74 3.69 -15.24 22.59
CA LEU A 74 2.54 -15.99 23.11
C LEU A 74 2.62 -17.47 22.74
N LEU A 75 2.90 -17.79 21.47
CA LEU A 75 3.08 -19.17 21.02
C LEU A 75 4.26 -19.88 21.70
N SER A 76 5.31 -19.16 22.10
CA SER A 76 6.43 -19.74 22.86
C SER A 76 6.09 -20.04 24.32
N THR A 77 5.12 -19.32 24.89
CA THR A 77 4.66 -19.52 26.28
C THR A 77 3.56 -20.57 26.40
N VAL A 78 2.79 -20.80 25.34
CA VAL A 78 1.76 -21.82 25.30
C VAL A 78 2.41 -23.15 24.97
N ASP A 79 2.03 -24.21 25.69
CA ASP A 79 2.47 -25.57 25.39
C ASP A 79 2.13 -25.91 23.94
N ALA A 80 3.11 -26.42 23.19
CA ALA A 80 2.99 -26.57 21.74
C ALA A 80 1.87 -27.55 21.33
N ASP A 81 1.47 -28.43 22.26
CA ASP A 81 0.43 -29.44 22.12
C ASP A 81 -0.94 -29.01 22.68
N SER A 82 -1.06 -27.78 23.18
CA SER A 82 -2.33 -27.26 23.71
C SER A 82 -3.35 -26.95 22.60
N ALA A 83 -4.63 -27.11 22.94
CA ALA A 83 -5.75 -26.79 22.02
C ALA A 83 -5.76 -25.30 21.63
N GLU A 84 -5.33 -24.42 22.56
CA GLU A 84 -5.20 -22.98 22.34
C GLU A 84 -4.10 -22.66 21.32
N ALA A 85 -2.94 -23.34 21.39
CA ALA A 85 -1.89 -23.21 20.38
C ALA A 85 -2.37 -23.66 18.99
N ALA A 86 -3.16 -24.74 18.92
CA ALA A 86 -3.76 -25.21 17.67
C ALA A 86 -4.74 -24.19 17.06
N ILE A 87 -5.59 -23.56 17.90
CA ILE A 87 -6.51 -22.50 17.46
C ILE A 87 -5.73 -21.30 16.93
N ILE A 88 -4.72 -20.82 17.66
CA ILE A 88 -3.91 -19.67 17.24
C ILE A 88 -3.22 -19.97 15.89
N ARG A 89 -2.63 -21.16 15.71
CA ARG A 89 -2.03 -21.58 14.43
C ARG A 89 -3.07 -21.61 13.30
N SER A 90 -4.30 -22.05 13.57
CA SER A 90 -5.38 -22.12 12.57
C SER A 90 -5.93 -20.76 12.13
N LEU A 91 -5.72 -19.70 12.92
CA LEU A 91 -6.14 -18.34 12.60
C LEU A 91 -5.08 -17.55 11.80
N ILE A 92 -3.84 -18.06 11.76
CA ILE A 92 -2.70 -17.40 11.10
C ILE A 92 -2.41 -18.01 9.71
N MET A 93 -2.79 -19.27 9.50
CA MET A 93 -2.76 -19.94 8.18
C MET A 93 -4.06 -19.77 7.43
#